data_AF-A0A8S2ZMP4-F1
#
_entry.id   AF-A0A8S2ZMP4-F1
#
_cell.length_a   1.000
_cell.length_b   1.000
_cell.length_c   1.000
_cell.angle_alpha   90.00
_cell.angle_beta   90.00
_cell.angle_gamma   90.00
#
_symmetry.space_group_name_H-M   'P 1'
#
loop_
_entity.id
_entity.type
_entity.pdbx_description
1 polymer ?
#
loop_
_entity_poly.entity_id
_entity_poly.type
_entity_poly.pdbx_seq_one_letter_code
_entity_poly.pdbx_strand_id
1 'polypeptide(L)'
;YLNYLGNFIRKNDLPIPLSYYIWNEKHQAPLYKINFNCLTEILCLTDDRLIIQLGSKNCIGLGKTSLLPYIFNDKRKESLSNDGNMKFRSSCIDVLFSNSQNKSYVIFDVHGTINNEYNSDLIRSIQLYASCQIIYVAEDDLPLTNNDDFVRLIMNYSLETSKIPTIIVIFDQNYDNESSSSKLINQFQN
;
A
#
# COMPACT_ATOMS: atom_id res chain seq x y z
N TYR A 1 15.48 -18.21 20.76
CA TYR A 1 14.00 -18.31 20.65
C TYR A 1 13.40 -17.14 19.86
N LEU A 2 13.79 -15.89 20.11
CA LEU A 2 13.30 -14.68 19.38
C LEU A 2 13.48 -14.71 17.85
N ASN A 3 14.54 -15.35 17.32
CA ASN A 3 14.74 -15.47 15.87
C ASN A 3 13.78 -16.44 15.15
N TYR A 4 12.94 -17.21 15.87
CA TYR A 4 12.06 -18.20 15.22
C TYR A 4 10.75 -17.61 14.74
N LEU A 5 10.12 -16.70 15.50
CA LEU A 5 8.82 -16.14 15.15
C LEU A 5 8.93 -15.18 13.96
N GLY A 6 9.86 -14.24 13.97
CA GLY A 6 10.10 -13.34 12.83
C GLY A 6 10.46 -14.09 11.55
N ASN A 7 11.28 -15.15 11.63
CA ASN A 7 11.60 -15.98 10.47
C ASN A 7 10.41 -16.83 10.02
N PHE A 8 9.59 -17.35 10.93
CA PHE A 8 8.37 -18.08 10.59
C PHE A 8 7.37 -17.16 9.87
N ILE A 9 7.20 -15.94 10.38
CA ILE A 9 6.33 -14.92 9.79
C ILE A 9 6.81 -14.55 8.38
N ARG A 10 8.11 -14.24 8.22
CA ARG A 10 8.71 -13.94 6.91
C ARG A 10 8.56 -15.09 5.90
N LYS A 11 8.64 -16.35 6.37
CA LYS A 11 8.53 -17.54 5.51
C LYS A 11 7.12 -17.92 5.09
N ASN A 12 6.08 -17.47 5.81
CA ASN A 12 4.72 -17.89 5.51
C ASN A 12 4.09 -17.16 4.32
N ASP A 13 4.72 -16.10 3.80
CA ASP A 13 4.24 -15.31 2.64
C ASP A 13 2.81 -14.75 2.80
N LEU A 14 2.28 -14.76 4.03
CA LEU A 14 0.94 -14.29 4.35
C LEU A 14 0.95 -12.80 4.72
N PRO A 15 -0.04 -12.01 4.27
CA PRO A 15 -0.24 -10.65 4.74
C PRO A 15 -0.50 -10.61 6.25
N ILE A 16 0.16 -9.69 6.94
CA ILE A 16 -0.01 -9.49 8.38
C ILE A 16 -0.77 -8.19 8.60
N PRO A 17 -1.95 -8.21 9.22
CA PRO A 17 -2.71 -6.99 9.43
C PRO A 17 -2.01 -6.11 10.47
N LEU A 18 -1.45 -4.97 10.03
CA LEU A 18 -0.96 -3.90 10.89
C LEU A 18 -2.13 -3.07 11.42
N SER A 19 -3.10 -2.77 10.56
CA SER A 19 -4.32 -2.08 10.96
C SER A 19 -5.54 -2.74 10.35
N TYR A 20 -6.62 -2.81 11.14
CA TYR A 20 -7.81 -3.60 10.84
C TYR A 20 -9.01 -3.13 11.65
N TYR A 21 -10.22 -3.50 11.21
CA TYR A 21 -11.44 -3.31 11.99
C TYR A 21 -11.73 -4.55 12.84
N ILE A 22 -12.13 -4.33 14.09
CA ILE A 22 -12.73 -5.35 14.96
C ILE A 22 -14.16 -4.96 15.28
N TRP A 23 -15.03 -5.95 15.49
CA TRP A 23 -16.37 -5.66 16.00
C TRP A 23 -16.31 -5.28 17.48
N ASN A 24 -16.85 -4.11 17.83
CA ASN A 24 -16.98 -3.70 19.22
C ASN A 24 -18.41 -4.01 19.71
N GLU A 25 -18.53 -5.07 20.51
CA GLU A 25 -19.82 -5.51 21.07
C GLU A 25 -20.50 -4.44 21.95
N LYS A 26 -19.72 -3.60 22.65
CA LYS A 26 -20.27 -2.57 23.55
C LYS A 26 -20.94 -1.42 22.80
N HIS A 27 -20.42 -1.08 21.62
CA HIS A 27 -20.95 0.01 20.79
C HIS A 27 -21.73 -0.48 19.57
N GLN A 28 -21.82 -1.82 19.38
CA GLN A 28 -22.45 -2.46 18.22
C GLN A 28 -21.96 -1.85 16.89
N ALA A 29 -20.66 -1.59 16.81
CA ALA A 29 -20.04 -0.89 15.71
C ALA A 29 -18.62 -1.41 15.43
N PRO A 30 -18.14 -1.33 14.18
CA PRO A 30 -16.74 -1.62 13.85
C PRO A 30 -15.82 -0.58 14.50
N LEU A 31 -14.72 -1.04 15.09
CA LEU A 31 -13.70 -0.22 15.71
C LEU A 31 -12.36 -0.44 14.98
N TYR A 32 -11.78 0.65 14.49
CA TYR A 32 -10.45 0.61 13.87
C TYR A 32 -9.36 0.39 14.94
N LYS A 33 -8.42 -0.50 14.65
CA LYS A 33 -7.30 -0.85 15.52
C LYS A 33 -6.00 -0.88 14.72
N ILE A 34 -4.91 -0.55 15.41
CA ILE A 34 -3.54 -0.70 14.94
C ILE A 34 -2.83 -1.63 15.92
N ASN A 35 -2.14 -2.64 15.41
CA ASN A 35 -1.43 -3.63 16.21
C ASN A 35 0.02 -3.76 15.75
N PHE A 36 0.93 -3.12 16.50
CA PHE A 36 2.36 -3.23 16.24
C PHE A 36 2.97 -4.53 16.78
N ASN A 37 2.32 -5.24 17.70
CA ASN A 37 2.95 -6.35 18.44
C ASN A 37 3.45 -7.47 17.50
N CYS A 38 2.71 -7.76 16.44
CA CYS A 38 3.08 -8.78 15.46
C CYS A 38 4.28 -8.37 14.58
N LEU A 39 4.65 -7.09 14.62
CA LEU A 39 5.63 -6.48 13.73
C LEU A 39 6.79 -5.82 14.48
N THR A 40 6.68 -5.60 15.80
CA THR A 40 7.73 -4.95 16.61
C THR A 40 9.06 -5.65 16.46
N GLU A 41 9.10 -6.98 16.59
CA GLU A 41 10.35 -7.74 16.45
C GLU A 41 10.93 -7.65 15.03
N ILE A 42 10.06 -7.60 14.01
CA ILE A 42 10.49 -7.61 12.61
C ILE A 42 10.90 -6.22 12.15
N LEU A 43 10.25 -5.16 12.63
CA LEU A 43 10.53 -3.77 12.27
C LEU A 43 11.68 -3.17 13.09
N CYS A 44 11.91 -3.61 14.33
CA CYS A 44 13.00 -3.08 15.17
C CYS A 44 14.37 -3.70 14.88
N LEU A 45 14.43 -4.84 14.16
CA LEU A 45 15.68 -5.60 13.94
C LEU A 45 16.07 -5.68 12.46
N THR A 46 15.52 -4.79 11.62
CA THR A 46 15.63 -4.96 10.19
C THR A 46 16.31 -3.79 9.49
N ASP A 47 17.30 -4.12 8.66
CA ASP A 47 17.89 -3.22 7.65
C ASP A 47 17.11 -3.30 6.32
N ASP A 48 15.94 -3.94 6.32
CA ASP A 48 15.10 -4.12 5.14
C ASP A 48 14.63 -2.77 4.59
N ARG A 49 14.52 -2.69 3.27
CA ARG A 49 13.97 -1.51 2.61
C ARG A 49 12.46 -1.46 2.77
N LEU A 50 11.95 -0.34 3.29
CA LEU A 50 10.52 -0.14 3.45
C LEU A 50 9.91 0.36 2.14
N ILE A 51 8.85 -0.29 1.71
CA ILE A 51 8.03 0.11 0.56
C ILE A 51 6.62 0.35 1.07
N ILE A 52 6.04 1.49 0.71
CA ILE A 52 4.62 1.74 0.93
C ILE A 52 3.90 1.75 -0.40
N GLN A 53 2.75 1.08 -0.48
CA GLN A 53 1.87 1.18 -1.63
C GLN A 53 0.47 1.60 -1.20
N LEU A 54 -0.11 2.49 -1.99
CA LEU A 54 -1.42 3.09 -1.71
C LEU A 54 -2.14 3.46 -3.00
N GLY A 55 -3.47 3.41 -2.97
CA GLY A 55 -4.31 3.73 -4.11
C GLY A 55 -5.27 4.87 -3.84
N SER A 56 -5.69 5.55 -4.90
CA SER A 56 -6.81 6.47 -4.85
C SER A 56 -8.12 5.71 -4.53
N LYS A 57 -9.19 6.45 -4.25
CA LYS A 57 -10.52 5.86 -4.07
C LYS A 57 -11.02 5.16 -5.34
N ASN A 58 -10.63 5.66 -6.51
CA ASN A 58 -11.03 5.09 -7.80
C ASN A 58 -10.25 3.81 -8.15
N CYS A 59 -9.17 3.51 -7.43
CA CYS A 59 -8.43 2.25 -7.57
C CYS A 59 -8.95 1.08 -6.71
N ILE A 60 -9.99 1.30 -5.90
CA ILE A 60 -10.55 0.23 -5.06
C ILE A 60 -11.05 -0.91 -5.95
N GLY A 61 -10.50 -2.10 -5.76
CA GLY A 61 -10.89 -3.30 -6.53
C GLY A 61 -10.16 -3.48 -7.86
N LEU A 62 -9.30 -2.55 -8.30
CA LEU A 62 -8.54 -2.67 -9.56
C LEU A 62 -7.31 -3.59 -9.48
N GLY A 63 -7.16 -4.35 -8.39
CA GLY A 63 -6.12 -5.38 -8.29
C GLY A 63 -4.71 -4.88 -7.94
N LYS A 64 -4.59 -3.74 -7.24
CA LYS A 64 -3.30 -3.23 -6.71
C LYS A 64 -2.45 -4.32 -6.03
N THR A 65 -3.02 -4.99 -5.03
CA THR A 65 -2.32 -6.04 -4.27
C THR A 65 -1.97 -7.24 -5.15
N SER A 66 -2.78 -7.52 -6.18
CA SER A 66 -2.56 -8.59 -7.16
C SER A 66 -1.36 -8.35 -8.07
N LEU A 67 -0.80 -7.14 -8.10
CA LEU A 67 0.42 -6.82 -8.85
C LEU A 67 1.70 -7.22 -8.11
N LEU A 68 1.64 -7.44 -6.78
CA LEU A 68 2.81 -7.79 -5.99
C LEU A 68 3.59 -9.02 -6.49
N PRO A 69 2.97 -10.12 -6.95
CA PRO A 69 3.68 -11.27 -7.52
C PRO A 69 4.48 -10.95 -8.79
N TYR A 70 4.10 -9.90 -9.52
CA TYR A 70 4.80 -9.45 -10.72
C TYR A 70 5.95 -8.50 -10.39
N ILE A 71 5.87 -7.79 -9.25
CA ILE A 71 6.94 -6.93 -8.74
C ILE A 71 7.97 -7.76 -7.96
N PHE A 72 7.50 -8.78 -7.24
CA PHE A 72 8.28 -9.62 -6.34
C PHE A 72 8.05 -11.10 -6.65
N ASN A 73 9.07 -11.75 -7.22
CA ASN A 73 8.97 -13.14 -7.67
C ASN A 73 8.75 -14.16 -6.54
N ASP A 74 8.97 -13.79 -5.29
CA ASP A 74 8.77 -14.66 -4.13
C ASP A 74 7.36 -14.59 -3.54
N LYS A 75 6.48 -13.75 -4.09
CA LYS A 75 5.08 -13.59 -3.65
C LYS A 75 4.17 -14.53 -4.44
N ARG A 76 3.33 -15.28 -3.73
CA ARG A 76 2.32 -16.15 -4.33
C ARG A 76 0.99 -15.44 -4.46
N LYS A 77 0.37 -15.48 -5.65
CA LYS A 77 -0.92 -14.83 -5.93
C LYS A 77 -2.03 -15.31 -4.98
N GLU A 78 -2.01 -16.59 -4.64
CA GLU A 78 -2.99 -17.24 -3.75
C GLU A 78 -2.92 -16.72 -2.32
N SER A 79 -1.74 -16.26 -1.88
CA SER A 79 -1.54 -15.73 -0.52
C SER A 79 -2.04 -14.30 -0.35
N LEU A 80 -2.35 -13.63 -1.46
CA LEU A 80 -2.74 -12.21 -1.50
C LEU A 80 -4.24 -12.00 -1.77
N SER A 81 -4.96 -13.09 -2.08
CA SER A 81 -6.40 -13.04 -2.31
C SER A 81 -7.13 -12.99 -0.98
N ASN A 82 -7.69 -11.83 -0.64
CA ASN A 82 -8.49 -11.66 0.56
C ASN A 82 -9.97 -11.55 0.19
N ASP A 83 -10.70 -12.64 0.37
CA ASP A 83 -12.16 -12.66 0.36
C ASP A 83 -12.68 -11.95 1.62
N GLY A 84 -12.83 -10.62 1.54
CA GLY A 84 -13.26 -9.78 2.64
C GLY A 84 -14.21 -8.68 2.20
N ASN A 85 -15.09 -8.24 3.11
CA ASN A 85 -15.97 -7.12 2.83
C ASN A 85 -15.13 -5.84 2.64
N MET A 86 -15.14 -5.29 1.42
CA MET A 86 -14.35 -4.11 1.03
C MET A 86 -14.55 -2.92 1.98
N LYS A 87 -15.76 -2.73 2.52
CA LYS A 87 -16.06 -1.63 3.45
C LYS A 87 -15.20 -1.70 4.72
N PHE A 88 -14.95 -2.90 5.23
CA PHE A 88 -14.17 -3.14 6.44
C PHE A 88 -12.70 -3.49 6.15
N ARG A 89 -12.28 -3.32 4.89
CA ARG A 89 -10.88 -3.45 4.45
C ARG A 89 -10.32 -2.12 3.98
N SER A 90 -11.16 -1.18 3.55
CA SER A 90 -10.71 0.17 3.21
C SER A 90 -9.92 0.79 4.37
N SER A 91 -8.79 1.42 4.04
CA SER A 91 -7.88 2.08 4.98
C SER A 91 -7.16 1.16 5.98
N CYS A 92 -7.34 -0.16 5.88
CA CYS A 92 -6.53 -1.14 6.58
C CYS A 92 -5.14 -1.25 5.92
N ILE A 93 -4.14 -1.65 6.68
CA ILE A 93 -2.77 -1.83 6.19
C ILE A 93 -2.35 -3.25 6.51
N ASP A 94 -2.00 -4.00 5.48
CA ASP A 94 -1.32 -5.28 5.65
C ASP A 94 0.18 -5.07 5.44
N VAL A 95 0.99 -5.84 6.16
CA VAL A 95 2.44 -5.86 6.02
C VAL A 95 2.85 -7.20 5.42
N LEU A 96 3.67 -7.12 4.39
CA LEU A 96 4.24 -8.28 3.70
C LEU A 96 5.76 -8.19 3.69
N PHE A 97 6.41 -9.34 3.62
CA PHE A 97 7.86 -9.44 3.53
C PHE A 97 8.25 -10.08 2.21
N SER A 98 9.17 -9.46 1.49
CA SER A 98 9.65 -9.97 0.20
C SER A 98 11.18 -9.93 0.12
N ASN A 99 11.74 -10.79 -0.70
CA ASN A 99 13.14 -10.78 -1.10
C ASN A 99 13.25 -10.66 -2.63
N SER A 100 14.07 -9.72 -3.10
CA SER A 100 14.44 -9.58 -4.51
C SER A 100 15.92 -9.29 -4.65
N GLN A 101 16.62 -10.10 -5.45
CA GLN A 101 18.05 -9.93 -5.78
C GLN A 101 18.95 -9.71 -4.53
N ASN A 102 18.83 -10.59 -3.54
CA ASN A 102 19.56 -10.53 -2.26
C ASN A 102 19.22 -9.33 -1.35
N LYS A 103 18.16 -8.59 -1.64
CA LYS A 103 17.63 -7.55 -0.76
C LYS A 103 16.29 -7.96 -0.22
N SER A 104 16.05 -7.64 1.04
CA SER A 104 14.80 -7.86 1.76
C SER A 104 14.02 -6.55 1.85
N TYR A 105 12.70 -6.68 1.76
CA TYR A 105 11.75 -5.58 1.69
C TYR A 105 10.60 -5.83 2.67
N VAL A 106 10.17 -4.75 3.32
CA VAL A 106 8.92 -4.72 4.06
C VAL A 106 7.94 -3.87 3.25
N ILE A 107 6.81 -4.46 2.88
CA ILE A 107 5.81 -3.84 2.03
C ILE A 107 4.59 -3.53 2.90
N PHE A 108 4.27 -2.24 3.03
CA PHE A 108 3.03 -1.77 3.63
C PHE A 108 1.99 -1.61 2.53
N ASP A 109 1.04 -2.53 2.48
CA ASP A 109 -0.06 -2.53 1.54
C ASP A 109 -1.30 -1.86 2.13
N VAL A 110 -1.58 -0.63 1.70
CA VAL A 110 -2.79 0.09 2.09
C VAL A 110 -3.96 -0.42 1.25
N HIS A 111 -4.97 -0.96 1.91
CA HIS A 111 -6.19 -1.47 1.29
C HIS A 111 -7.15 -0.33 0.97
N GLY A 112 -7.61 -0.26 -0.28
CA GLY A 112 -8.43 0.84 -0.77
C GLY A 112 -7.69 2.17 -0.79
N THR A 113 -8.16 3.16 -0.03
CA THR A 113 -7.61 4.52 -0.01
C THR A 113 -7.31 5.04 1.40
N ILE A 114 -6.68 6.23 1.47
CA ILE A 114 -6.41 6.93 2.74
C ILE A 114 -7.71 7.43 3.35
N ASN A 115 -7.83 7.28 4.67
CA ASN A 115 -8.84 7.94 5.45
C ASN A 115 -8.16 8.81 6.52
N ASN A 116 -8.40 10.12 6.41
CA ASN A 116 -7.79 11.14 7.27
C ASN A 116 -8.13 10.97 8.76
N GLU A 117 -9.22 10.28 9.10
CA GLU A 117 -9.61 10.02 10.50
C GLU A 117 -8.88 8.81 11.09
N TYR A 118 -8.47 7.84 10.25
CA TYR A 118 -8.03 6.53 10.74
C TYR A 118 -6.55 6.22 10.49
N ASN A 119 -6.02 6.53 9.31
CA ASN A 119 -4.72 5.99 8.88
C ASN A 119 -3.74 6.99 8.27
N SER A 120 -4.11 8.26 8.10
CA SER A 120 -3.24 9.30 7.52
C SER A 120 -1.94 9.47 8.29
N ASP A 121 -2.00 9.62 9.62
CA ASP A 121 -0.82 9.79 10.47
C ASP A 121 0.10 8.56 10.45
N LEU A 122 -0.49 7.36 10.41
CA LEU A 122 0.25 6.11 10.29
C LEU A 122 0.96 6.03 8.94
N ILE A 123 0.27 6.38 7.85
CA ILE A 123 0.84 6.40 6.50
C ILE A 123 1.99 7.41 6.41
N ARG A 124 1.80 8.63 6.93
CA ARG A 124 2.85 9.66 6.96
C ARG A 124 4.06 9.19 7.78
N SER A 125 3.82 8.50 8.89
CA SER A 125 4.89 7.91 9.71
C SER A 125 5.65 6.82 8.96
N ILE A 126 4.98 5.97 8.19
CA ILE A 126 5.63 4.95 7.36
C ILE A 126 6.42 5.61 6.22
N GLN A 127 5.84 6.63 5.57
CA GLN A 127 6.49 7.38 4.48
C GLN A 127 7.82 8.00 4.93
N LEU A 128 7.90 8.58 6.13
CA LEU A 128 9.13 9.15 6.70
C LEU A 128 10.36 8.22 6.62
N TYR A 129 10.14 6.90 6.70
CA TYR A 129 11.20 5.89 6.66
C TYR A 129 11.16 5.03 5.38
N ALA A 130 10.24 5.32 4.46
CA ALA A 130 10.09 4.57 3.22
C ALA A 130 11.29 4.80 2.28
N SER A 131 11.83 3.71 1.75
CA SER A 131 12.84 3.75 0.68
C SER A 131 12.21 3.98 -0.69
N CYS A 132 10.92 3.66 -0.85
CA CYS A 132 10.15 3.86 -2.06
C CYS A 132 8.66 3.92 -1.73
N GLN A 133 7.90 4.68 -2.51
CA GLN A 133 6.45 4.64 -2.50
C GLN A 133 5.89 4.33 -3.89
N ILE A 134 4.83 3.53 -3.93
CA ILE A 134 4.09 3.19 -5.15
C ILE A 134 2.66 3.70 -5.01
N ILE A 135 2.27 4.64 -5.86
CA ILE A 135 0.97 5.29 -5.85
C ILE A 135 0.17 4.77 -7.03
N TYR A 136 -0.99 4.19 -6.75
CA TYR A 136 -1.92 3.70 -7.76
C TYR A 136 -3.03 4.72 -7.97
N VAL A 137 -3.25 5.09 -9.23
CA VAL A 137 -4.30 6.03 -9.64
C VAL A 137 -5.08 5.48 -10.83
N ALA A 138 -6.34 5.86 -10.94
CA ALA A 138 -7.13 5.70 -12.15
C ALA A 138 -6.98 6.95 -13.03
N GLU A 139 -7.35 6.86 -14.30
CA GLU A 139 -7.32 8.00 -15.22
C GLU A 139 -8.12 9.21 -14.71
N ASP A 140 -9.22 8.94 -14.00
CA ASP A 140 -10.10 9.96 -13.42
C ASP A 140 -9.49 10.71 -12.22
N ASP A 141 -8.37 10.21 -11.66
CA ASP A 141 -7.65 10.87 -10.57
C ASP A 141 -6.58 11.85 -11.08
N LEU A 142 -6.37 11.93 -12.39
CA LEU A 142 -5.33 12.77 -12.94
C LEU A 142 -5.77 14.24 -12.91
N PRO A 143 -4.83 15.20 -12.74
CA PRO A 143 -5.15 16.61 -12.46
C PRO A 143 -5.99 17.34 -13.52
N LEU A 144 -6.18 16.74 -14.70
CA LEU A 144 -6.98 17.29 -15.80
C LEU A 144 -8.46 16.91 -15.71
N THR A 145 -8.79 15.83 -14.98
CA THR A 145 -10.14 15.25 -14.91
C THR A 145 -10.83 15.51 -13.57
N ASN A 146 -10.10 15.67 -12.47
CA ASN A 146 -10.66 15.98 -11.15
C ASN A 146 -9.87 17.02 -10.35
N ASN A 147 -10.58 17.82 -9.56
CA ASN A 147 -10.01 18.73 -8.55
C ASN A 147 -9.58 18.00 -7.26
N ASP A 148 -9.80 16.68 -7.17
CA ASP A 148 -9.48 15.88 -6.00
C ASP A 148 -8.03 15.36 -6.14
N ASP A 149 -7.10 16.13 -5.61
CA ASP A 149 -5.68 15.96 -5.87
C ASP A 149 -5.05 14.93 -4.93
N PHE A 150 -5.52 13.69 -5.03
CA PHE A 150 -5.01 12.56 -4.25
C PHE A 150 -3.48 12.48 -4.37
N VAL A 151 -2.95 12.59 -5.58
CA VAL A 151 -1.49 12.56 -5.81
C VAL A 151 -0.80 13.70 -5.06
N ARG A 152 -1.25 14.96 -5.17
CA ARG A 152 -0.64 16.05 -4.39
C ARG A 152 -0.82 15.87 -2.89
N LEU A 153 -1.92 15.32 -2.40
CA LEU A 153 -2.09 15.03 -0.97
C LEU A 153 -0.99 14.08 -0.47
N ILE A 154 -0.75 12.98 -1.20
CA ILE A 154 0.31 12.02 -0.86
C ILE A 154 1.70 12.63 -0.99
N MET A 155 1.93 13.40 -2.05
CA MET A 155 3.22 14.06 -2.28
C MET A 155 3.47 15.15 -1.22
N ASN A 156 2.44 15.82 -0.73
CA ASN A 156 2.57 16.80 0.36
C ASN A 156 2.96 16.15 1.68
N TYR A 157 2.47 14.93 1.97
CA TYR A 157 2.97 14.17 3.13
C TYR A 157 4.47 13.90 3.01
N SER A 158 4.97 13.74 1.77
CA SER A 158 6.39 13.52 1.51
C SER A 158 7.25 14.80 1.50
N LEU A 159 6.68 16.01 1.38
CA LEU A 159 7.46 17.26 1.31
C LEU A 159 8.25 17.57 2.59
N GLU A 160 7.78 17.09 3.74
CA GLU A 160 8.51 17.20 5.02
C GLU A 160 9.59 16.11 5.19
N THR A 161 9.60 15.12 4.30
CA THR A 161 10.49 13.96 4.33
C THR A 161 11.48 14.07 3.16
N SER A 162 12.71 13.58 3.28
CA SER A 162 13.62 13.53 2.13
C SER A 162 12.93 12.88 0.93
N LYS A 163 12.86 13.56 -0.23
CA LYS A 163 12.13 13.15 -1.45
C LYS A 163 12.12 11.62 -1.65
N ILE A 164 11.06 10.96 -1.20
CA ILE A 164 10.93 9.50 -1.31
C ILE A 164 10.82 9.17 -2.80
N PRO A 165 11.64 8.25 -3.34
CA PRO A 165 11.47 7.77 -4.71
C PRO A 165 10.05 7.26 -4.93
N THR A 166 9.34 7.86 -5.90
CA THR A 166 7.91 7.65 -6.11
C THR A 166 7.67 7.03 -7.48
N ILE A 167 6.93 5.92 -7.50
CA ILE A 167 6.44 5.26 -8.71
C ILE A 167 4.94 5.51 -8.78
N ILE A 168 4.45 6.07 -9.88
CA ILE A 168 3.02 6.22 -10.13
C ILE A 168 2.59 5.15 -11.13
N VAL A 169 1.60 4.34 -10.75
CA VAL A 169 0.99 3.32 -11.58
C VAL A 169 -0.41 3.77 -11.93
N ILE A 170 -0.71 3.85 -13.23
CA ILE A 170 -1.98 4.34 -13.74
C ILE A 170 -2.78 3.14 -14.26
N PHE A 171 -3.96 2.92 -13.70
CA PHE A 171 -4.93 1.96 -14.22
C PHE A 171 -5.69 2.62 -15.38
N ASP A 172 -5.25 2.29 -16.58
CA ASP A 172 -5.85 2.74 -17.84
C ASP A 172 -7.00 1.78 -18.23
N GLN A 173 -8.24 2.27 -18.15
CA GLN A 173 -9.43 1.52 -18.60
C GLN A 173 -9.58 1.53 -20.13
N ASN A 174 -8.85 2.40 -20.80
CA ASN A 174 -8.84 2.64 -22.23
C ASN A 174 -7.59 2.05 -22.91
N TYR A 175 -6.89 1.10 -22.29
CA TYR A 175 -5.65 0.52 -22.85
C TYR A 175 -5.81 0.01 -24.29
N ASP A 176 -7.00 -0.49 -24.65
CA ASP A 176 -7.32 -0.94 -26.01
C ASP A 176 -7.44 0.21 -27.03
N ASN A 177 -7.47 1.47 -26.58
CA ASN A 177 -7.48 2.71 -27.37
C ASN A 177 -6.12 3.44 -27.24
N GLU A 178 -5.08 2.93 -27.93
CA GLU A 178 -3.67 3.39 -27.88
C GLU A 178 -3.44 4.92 -27.96
N SER A 179 -4.36 5.66 -28.61
CA SER A 179 -4.26 7.11 -28.80
C SER A 179 -4.44 7.93 -27.51
N SER A 180 -5.11 7.37 -26.50
CA SER A 180 -5.36 8.03 -25.20
C SER A 180 -4.21 7.82 -24.24
N SER A 181 -3.68 6.58 -24.14
CA SER A 181 -2.56 6.22 -23.26
C SER A 181 -1.28 6.99 -23.60
N SER A 182 -1.01 7.18 -24.89
CA SER A 182 0.18 7.93 -25.36
C SER A 182 0.15 9.40 -24.95
N LYS A 183 -1.03 10.03 -24.95
CA LYS A 183 -1.20 11.42 -24.48
C LYS A 183 -0.97 11.53 -22.98
N LEU A 184 -1.43 10.53 -22.24
CA LEU A 184 -1.34 10.45 -20.80
C LEU A 184 0.12 10.24 -20.32
N ILE A 185 0.89 9.39 -21.00
CA ILE A 185 2.33 9.20 -20.74
C ILE A 185 3.13 10.49 -21.00
N ASN A 186 2.87 11.16 -22.13
CA ASN A 186 3.57 12.40 -22.49
C ASN A 186 3.32 13.56 -21.51
N GLN A 187 2.26 13.51 -20.71
CA GLN A 187 1.97 14.52 -19.69
C GLN A 187 2.91 14.42 -18.47
N PHE A 188 3.46 13.24 -18.19
CA PHE A 188 4.32 12.99 -17.02
C PHE A 188 5.82 12.97 -17.32
N GLN A 189 6.22 13.11 -18.59
CA GLN A 189 7.62 13.14 -19.03
C GLN A 189 8.28 14.52 -19.00
N ASN A 190 7.58 15.58 -18.57
CA ASN A 190 8.11 16.96 -18.45
C ASN A 190 8.32 17.37 -17.00
#